data_AF-A0A2M8QFE3-F1
#
_entry.id   AF-A0A2M8QFE3-F1
#
_cell.length_a   1.000
_cell.length_b   1.000
_cell.length_c   1.000
_cell.angle_alpha   90.00
_cell.angle_beta   90.00
_cell.angle_gamma   90.00
#
_symmetry.space_group_name_H-M   'P 1'
#
loop_
_entity.id
_entity.type
_entity.pdbx_description
1 polymer ?
#
loop_
_entity_poly.entity_id
_entity_poly.type
_entity_poly.pdbx_seq_one_letter_code
_entity_poly.pdbx_strand_id
1 'polypeptide(L)'
;MPRYRIADSYELPDDDLDEETYEGAFHRRRRRSPTGALLALGVLIAVGIGAASAFTVIERQERDAFCLACHTAQHRAYVERAQSAIAGALAPDLSSYHYQSIHGAGGELRCIDCHRGNGGTRHRVETLILSAELTALWLAGRDDQRLEKTAITTTVTNGITRTVAQTTLGLRRPHLTNEGCVTCHQAQLLIAGAANHMHNTLPAAYEVWKRGAPLTAPKDEPDPQAIIAMGLVRYETTVQCANCHQAHRSSDAARFLDLQGVVKPACEQCHRETGQGPAEVEVTIAEE
;
A
#
# COMPACT_ATOMS: atom_id res chain seq x y z
N MET A 1 25.71 38.31 25.33
CA MET A 1 25.61 37.49 24.10
C MET A 1 26.44 38.16 23.01
N PRO A 2 27.39 37.45 22.38
CA PRO A 2 28.35 38.06 21.46
C PRO A 2 27.70 38.38 20.11
N ARG A 3 27.88 39.61 19.63
CA ARG A 3 27.49 40.04 18.28
C ARG A 3 28.52 39.52 17.28
N TYR A 4 28.16 38.53 16.48
CA TYR A 4 28.95 38.16 15.30
C TYR A 4 28.82 39.27 14.25
N ARG A 5 29.93 39.98 13.97
CA ARG A 5 30.11 40.81 12.78
C ARG A 5 30.62 39.89 11.67
N ILE A 6 29.80 39.68 10.65
CA ILE A 6 30.23 39.09 9.38
C ILE A 6 30.96 40.21 8.63
N ALA A 7 32.25 40.03 8.42
CA ALA A 7 33.05 40.90 7.55
C ALA A 7 32.95 40.33 6.13
N ASP A 8 32.02 40.87 5.34
CA ASP A 8 32.00 40.64 3.90
C ASP A 8 33.04 41.56 3.25
N SER A 9 34.20 40.98 2.95
CA SER A 9 35.15 41.55 1.98
C SER A 9 35.33 40.53 0.87
N TYR A 10 34.41 40.54 -0.08
CA TYR A 10 34.61 39.91 -1.37
C TYR A 10 35.20 40.98 -2.29
N GLU A 11 36.53 40.97 -2.46
CA GLU A 11 37.19 41.69 -3.54
C GLU A 11 36.78 41.03 -4.85
N LEU A 12 36.00 41.77 -5.65
CA LEU A 12 35.74 41.41 -7.04
C LEU A 12 37.01 41.74 -7.85
N PRO A 13 37.44 40.87 -8.78
CA PRO A 13 38.49 41.21 -9.72
C PRO A 13 38.04 42.40 -10.57
N ASP A 14 38.91 43.39 -10.71
CA ASP A 14 38.81 44.43 -11.73
C ASP A 14 38.99 43.77 -13.11
N ASP A 15 37.88 43.30 -13.68
CA ASP A 15 37.81 42.84 -15.06
C ASP A 15 37.82 44.08 -15.98
N ASP A 16 39.02 44.55 -16.28
CA ASP A 16 39.33 45.42 -17.43
C ASP A 16 39.15 44.60 -18.73
N LEU A 17 37.91 44.22 -19.03
CA LEU A 17 37.55 43.60 -20.30
C LEU A 17 37.12 44.69 -21.28
N ASP A 18 38.04 44.91 -22.21
CA ASP A 18 37.92 45.67 -23.44
C ASP A 18 36.48 45.77 -23.96
N GLU A 19 36.07 47.01 -24.17
CA GLU A 19 34.82 47.47 -24.79
C GLU A 19 34.84 47.12 -26.31
N GLU A 20 35.00 45.84 -26.65
CA GLU A 20 34.77 45.34 -28.01
C GLU A 20 33.26 45.32 -28.25
N THR A 21 32.78 46.40 -28.88
CA THR A 21 31.57 46.49 -29.72
C THR A 21 30.78 45.18 -29.86
N TYR A 22 29.92 44.88 -28.88
CA TYR A 22 28.96 43.77 -28.92
C TYR A 22 27.70 44.17 -29.72
N GLU A 23 27.91 44.75 -30.90
CA GLU A 23 26.85 45.05 -31.86
C GLU A 23 27.05 44.15 -33.09
N GLY A 24 26.47 42.95 -33.11
CA GLY A 24 26.50 42.18 -34.35
C GLY A 24 25.98 40.73 -34.37
N ALA A 25 25.69 40.10 -33.23
CA ALA A 25 25.32 38.68 -33.23
C ALA A 25 23.81 38.37 -33.07
N PHE A 26 22.95 39.34 -32.73
CA PHE A 26 21.57 39.06 -32.31
C PHE A 26 20.53 38.86 -33.43
N HIS A 27 20.90 38.99 -34.70
CA HIS A 27 19.95 38.82 -35.81
C HIS A 27 20.39 37.83 -36.89
N ARG A 28 21.13 36.77 -36.54
CA ARG A 28 21.02 35.55 -37.34
C ARG A 28 19.61 35.00 -37.15
N ARG A 29 18.67 35.42 -38.01
CA ARG A 29 17.39 34.76 -38.24
C ARG A 29 17.71 33.29 -38.50
N ARG A 30 17.70 32.48 -37.45
CA ARG A 30 17.82 31.02 -37.51
C ARG A 30 16.70 30.62 -38.47
N ARG A 31 17.07 30.28 -39.70
CA ARG A 31 16.14 29.87 -40.76
C ARG A 31 15.49 28.60 -40.23
N ARG A 32 14.37 28.75 -39.52
CA ARG A 32 13.65 27.64 -38.88
C ARG A 32 13.29 26.70 -40.00
N SER A 33 13.98 25.56 -40.08
CA SER A 33 13.63 24.56 -41.06
C SER A 33 12.23 24.05 -40.72
N PRO A 34 11.31 23.95 -41.69
CA PRO A 34 9.97 23.43 -41.45
C PRO A 34 10.00 22.01 -40.88
N THR A 35 11.08 21.26 -41.15
CA THR A 35 11.35 19.94 -40.58
C THR A 35 11.45 19.94 -39.06
N GLY A 36 12.09 20.96 -38.46
CA GLY A 36 12.21 21.05 -37.01
C GLY A 36 10.86 21.28 -36.32
N ALA A 37 9.99 22.08 -36.94
CA ALA A 37 8.64 22.33 -36.43
C ALA A 37 7.75 21.10 -36.52
N LEU A 38 7.82 20.34 -37.61
CA LEU A 38 7.05 19.09 -37.78
C LEU A 38 7.50 17.99 -36.82
N LEU A 39 8.81 17.84 -36.57
CA LEU A 39 9.31 16.89 -35.57
C LEU A 39 8.87 17.27 -34.16
N ALA A 40 8.97 18.55 -33.79
CA ALA A 40 8.49 19.02 -32.50
C ALA A 40 6.98 18.78 -32.31
N LEU A 41 6.17 19.06 -33.35
CA LEU A 41 4.75 18.77 -33.35
C LEU A 41 4.47 17.27 -33.20
N GLY A 42 5.20 16.42 -33.93
CA GLY A 42 5.08 14.96 -33.83
C GLY A 42 5.38 14.44 -32.43
N VAL A 43 6.44 14.93 -31.79
CA VAL A 43 6.78 14.59 -30.40
C VAL A 43 5.69 15.05 -29.43
N LEU A 44 5.19 16.28 -29.58
CA LEU A 44 4.12 16.80 -28.73
C LEU A 44 2.83 15.99 -28.88
N ILE A 45 2.46 15.59 -30.10
CA ILE A 45 1.31 14.72 -30.35
C ILE A 45 1.51 13.36 -29.69
N ALA A 46 2.69 12.74 -29.84
CA ALA A 46 2.98 11.44 -29.23
C ALA A 46 2.91 11.51 -27.69
N VAL A 47 3.46 12.56 -27.08
CA VAL A 47 3.36 12.80 -25.63
C VAL A 47 1.91 13.05 -25.20
N GLY A 48 1.16 13.84 -25.97
CA GLY A 48 -0.26 14.12 -25.69
C GLY A 48 -1.12 12.86 -25.74
N ILE A 49 -0.94 12.01 -26.76
CA ILE A 49 -1.61 10.71 -26.88
C ILE A 49 -1.20 9.77 -25.75
N GLY A 50 0.10 9.72 -25.42
CA GLY A 50 0.62 8.91 -24.31
C GLY A 50 0.00 9.32 -22.97
N ALA A 51 -0.06 10.63 -22.69
CA ALA A 51 -0.67 11.15 -21.47
C ALA A 51 -2.17 10.84 -21.41
N ALA A 52 -2.93 11.11 -22.48
CA ALA A 52 -4.37 10.81 -22.54
C ALA A 52 -4.67 9.31 -22.35
N SER A 53 -3.85 8.44 -22.94
CA SER A 53 -3.97 6.99 -22.77
C SER A 53 -3.67 6.57 -21.33
N ALA A 54 -2.62 7.13 -20.72
CA ALA A 54 -2.30 6.87 -19.32
C ALA A 54 -3.44 7.29 -18.39
N PHE A 55 -4.02 8.48 -18.58
CA PHE A 55 -5.19 8.93 -17.81
C PHE A 55 -6.39 7.99 -17.98
N THR A 56 -6.66 7.52 -19.19
CA THR A 56 -7.77 6.59 -19.46
C THR A 56 -7.55 5.24 -18.76
N VAL A 57 -6.32 4.70 -18.81
CA VAL A 57 -5.98 3.45 -18.10
C VAL A 57 -6.09 3.65 -16.60
N ILE A 58 -5.61 4.80 -16.10
CA ILE A 58 -5.67 5.16 -14.69
C ILE A 58 -7.13 5.18 -14.21
N GLU A 59 -8.02 5.87 -14.92
CA GLU A 59 -9.43 5.94 -14.56
C GLU A 59 -10.11 4.56 -14.63
N ARG A 60 -9.77 3.74 -15.62
CA ARG A 60 -10.31 2.39 -15.73
C ARG A 60 -9.87 1.50 -14.58
N GLN A 61 -8.61 1.58 -14.14
CA GLN A 61 -8.10 0.85 -12.97
C GLN A 61 -8.88 1.12 -11.68
N GLU A 62 -9.60 2.24 -11.61
CA GLU A 62 -10.47 2.58 -10.49
C GLU A 62 -11.81 1.84 -10.51
N ARG A 63 -12.02 0.92 -11.45
CA ARG A 63 -13.27 0.15 -11.60
C ARG A 63 -12.97 -1.35 -11.56
N ASP A 64 -13.80 -2.11 -10.84
CA ASP A 64 -13.64 -3.56 -10.76
C ASP A 64 -13.69 -4.24 -12.12
N ALA A 65 -14.48 -3.69 -13.06
CA ALA A 65 -14.55 -4.16 -14.44
C ALA A 65 -13.18 -4.19 -15.15
N PHE A 66 -12.27 -3.25 -14.83
CA PHE A 66 -10.92 -3.25 -15.40
C PHE A 66 -10.08 -4.37 -14.80
N CYS A 67 -10.13 -4.54 -13.47
CA CYS A 67 -9.50 -5.68 -12.83
C CYS A 67 -10.03 -6.97 -13.48
N LEU A 68 -11.36 -7.05 -13.68
CA LEU A 68 -12.08 -8.17 -14.29
C LEU A 68 -11.75 -8.48 -15.75
N ALA A 69 -11.19 -7.54 -16.49
CA ALA A 69 -10.90 -7.72 -17.91
C ALA A 69 -9.79 -8.75 -18.17
N CYS A 70 -8.84 -8.92 -17.24
CA CYS A 70 -7.67 -9.80 -17.40
C CYS A 70 -7.83 -11.15 -16.67
N HIS A 71 -9.04 -11.51 -16.23
CA HIS A 71 -9.16 -12.43 -15.09
C HIS A 71 -8.88 -13.91 -15.34
N THR A 72 -8.00 -14.40 -14.47
CA THR A 72 -7.85 -15.77 -13.98
C THR A 72 -9.10 -16.22 -13.20
N ALA A 73 -9.31 -17.53 -13.04
CA ALA A 73 -10.50 -18.08 -12.37
C ALA A 73 -10.67 -17.57 -10.91
N GLN A 74 -9.58 -17.33 -10.21
CA GLN A 74 -9.57 -16.91 -8.79
C GLN A 74 -10.21 -15.53 -8.58
N HIS A 75 -9.87 -14.55 -9.42
CA HIS A 75 -10.39 -13.21 -9.24
C HIS A 75 -11.90 -13.12 -9.52
N ARG A 76 -12.41 -13.93 -10.46
CA ARG A 76 -13.86 -14.05 -10.68
C ARG A 76 -14.53 -14.60 -9.43
N ALA A 77 -13.96 -15.65 -8.82
CA ALA A 77 -14.48 -16.21 -7.59
C ALA A 77 -14.51 -15.18 -6.44
N TYR A 78 -13.52 -14.27 -6.33
CA TYR A 78 -13.55 -13.21 -5.32
C TYR A 78 -14.67 -12.19 -5.56
N VAL A 79 -14.84 -11.74 -6.79
CA VAL A 79 -15.91 -10.79 -7.14
C VAL A 79 -17.29 -11.42 -6.99
N GLU A 80 -17.45 -12.68 -7.41
CA GLU A 80 -18.72 -13.41 -7.25
C GLU A 80 -19.12 -13.55 -5.78
N ARG A 81 -18.16 -13.83 -4.88
CA ARG A 81 -18.42 -13.86 -3.43
C ARG A 81 -18.79 -12.49 -2.87
N ALA A 82 -18.09 -11.44 -3.27
CA ALA A 82 -18.40 -10.07 -2.89
C ALA A 82 -19.81 -9.63 -3.36
N GLN A 83 -20.15 -9.89 -4.63
CA GLN A 83 -21.47 -9.59 -5.19
C GLN A 83 -22.57 -10.40 -4.52
N SER A 84 -22.32 -11.68 -4.22
CA SER A 84 -23.27 -12.51 -3.46
C SER A 84 -23.51 -11.95 -2.06
N ALA A 85 -22.45 -11.47 -1.39
CA ALA A 85 -22.56 -10.87 -0.06
C ALA A 85 -23.34 -9.54 -0.08
N ILE A 86 -23.11 -8.69 -1.10
CA ILE A 86 -23.92 -7.48 -1.34
C ILE A 86 -25.40 -7.84 -1.57
N ALA A 87 -25.67 -8.95 -2.27
CA ALA A 87 -27.02 -9.45 -2.50
C ALA A 87 -27.68 -10.12 -1.27
N GLY A 88 -27.01 -10.09 -0.10
CA GLY A 88 -27.55 -10.59 1.16
C GLY A 88 -27.12 -12.00 1.56
N ALA A 89 -26.25 -12.66 0.78
CA ALA A 89 -25.63 -13.90 1.24
C ALA A 89 -24.69 -13.63 2.43
N LEU A 90 -24.42 -14.67 3.23
CA LEU A 90 -23.39 -14.59 4.27
C LEU A 90 -22.03 -14.35 3.59
N ALA A 91 -21.30 -13.32 4.05
CA ALA A 91 -19.94 -13.06 3.58
C ALA A 91 -19.01 -14.22 4.00
N PRO A 92 -18.40 -14.95 3.05
CA PRO A 92 -17.56 -16.10 3.39
C PRO A 92 -16.11 -15.71 3.76
N ASP A 93 -15.70 -14.47 3.48
CA ASP A 93 -14.37 -13.95 3.76
C ASP A 93 -14.41 -12.44 4.10
N LEU A 94 -13.31 -11.94 4.65
CA LEU A 94 -13.22 -10.55 5.11
C LEU A 94 -13.41 -9.53 3.98
N SER A 95 -12.94 -9.83 2.76
CA SER A 95 -13.15 -8.96 1.61
C SER A 95 -14.64 -8.84 1.29
N SER A 96 -15.34 -9.96 1.17
CA SER A 96 -16.78 -10.01 0.93
C SER A 96 -17.57 -9.33 2.05
N TYR A 97 -17.10 -9.43 3.30
CA TYR A 97 -17.67 -8.71 4.43
C TYR A 97 -17.53 -7.20 4.29
N HIS A 98 -16.37 -6.69 3.86
CA HIS A 98 -16.21 -5.26 3.61
C HIS A 98 -17.15 -4.76 2.50
N TYR A 99 -17.29 -5.52 1.40
CA TYR A 99 -18.28 -5.19 0.37
C TYR A 99 -19.70 -5.14 0.96
N GLN A 100 -20.11 -6.19 1.68
CA GLN A 100 -21.44 -6.24 2.31
C GLN A 100 -21.68 -5.08 3.29
N SER A 101 -20.73 -4.83 4.19
CA SER A 101 -20.84 -3.82 5.25
C SER A 101 -20.87 -2.40 4.68
N ILE A 102 -19.95 -2.07 3.76
CA ILE A 102 -19.85 -0.72 3.18
C ILE A 102 -21.05 -0.43 2.27
N HIS A 103 -21.47 -1.40 1.43
CA HIS A 103 -22.66 -1.23 0.62
C HIS A 103 -23.94 -1.15 1.47
N GLY A 104 -24.03 -1.93 2.55
CA GLY A 104 -25.15 -1.85 3.49
C GLY A 104 -25.26 -0.48 4.18
N ALA A 105 -24.14 0.23 4.34
CA ALA A 105 -24.09 1.60 4.83
C ALA A 105 -24.29 2.67 3.74
N GLY A 106 -24.58 2.27 2.49
CA GLY A 106 -24.76 3.18 1.35
C GLY A 106 -23.45 3.66 0.70
N GLY A 107 -22.30 3.10 1.08
CA GLY A 107 -21.02 3.35 0.45
C GLY A 107 -20.76 2.47 -0.77
N GLU A 108 -19.61 2.69 -1.41
CA GLU A 108 -19.09 1.87 -2.50
C GLU A 108 -17.67 1.42 -2.13
N LEU A 109 -17.38 0.13 -2.31
CA LEU A 109 -16.04 -0.42 -2.19
C LEU A 109 -15.67 -1.11 -3.50
N ARG A 110 -14.42 -0.93 -3.93
CA ARG A 110 -13.85 -1.50 -5.15
C ARG A 110 -12.57 -2.25 -4.80
N CYS A 111 -12.14 -3.18 -5.63
CA CYS A 111 -10.89 -3.93 -5.45
C CYS A 111 -9.70 -2.98 -5.23
N ILE A 112 -9.67 -1.89 -5.98
CA ILE A 112 -8.57 -0.92 -5.96
C ILE A 112 -8.54 -0.09 -4.67
N ASP A 113 -9.64 0.03 -3.93
CA ASP A 113 -9.67 0.73 -2.63
C ASP A 113 -8.78 0.03 -1.60
N CYS A 114 -8.71 -1.31 -1.64
CA CYS A 114 -7.80 -2.08 -0.79
C CYS A 114 -6.39 -2.24 -1.39
N HIS A 115 -6.24 -2.11 -2.71
CA HIS A 115 -5.02 -2.49 -3.44
C HIS A 115 -4.15 -1.32 -3.94
N ARG A 116 -4.60 -0.07 -3.80
CA ARG A 116 -3.88 1.13 -4.29
C ARG A 116 -2.86 1.73 -3.32
N GLY A 117 -2.70 1.17 -2.12
CA GLY A 117 -2.03 1.89 -1.03
C GLY A 117 -2.86 3.06 -0.51
N ASN A 118 -2.19 4.11 -0.08
CA ASN A 118 -2.82 5.35 0.38
C ASN A 118 -3.25 6.32 -0.76
N GLY A 119 -3.18 5.90 -2.03
CA GLY A 119 -3.53 6.73 -3.18
C GLY A 119 -2.53 7.83 -3.56
N GLY A 120 -1.44 8.00 -2.80
CA GLY A 120 -0.37 8.94 -3.15
C GLY A 120 0.37 8.57 -4.43
N THR A 121 1.05 9.55 -5.05
CA THR A 121 1.71 9.40 -6.36
C THR A 121 2.66 8.20 -6.42
N ARG A 122 3.43 7.94 -5.36
CA ARG A 122 4.34 6.79 -5.31
C ARG A 122 3.57 5.47 -5.41
N HIS A 123 2.55 5.27 -4.59
CA HIS A 123 1.75 4.05 -4.63
C HIS A 123 1.02 3.93 -5.96
N ARG A 124 0.57 5.04 -6.55
CA ARG A 124 -0.03 5.03 -7.89
C ARG A 124 0.94 4.49 -8.95
N VAL A 125 2.19 4.94 -8.93
CA VAL A 125 3.23 4.41 -9.84
C VAL A 125 3.47 2.93 -9.60
N GLU A 126 3.55 2.49 -8.36
CA GLU A 126 3.75 1.07 -8.01
C GLU A 126 2.56 0.20 -8.43
N THR A 127 1.32 0.68 -8.29
CA THR A 127 0.11 0.02 -8.79
C THR A 127 0.11 -0.08 -10.32
N LEU A 128 0.57 0.95 -11.04
CA LEU A 128 0.72 0.92 -12.50
C LEU A 128 1.76 -0.11 -12.94
N ILE A 129 2.92 -0.15 -12.28
CA ILE A 129 3.96 -1.15 -12.54
C ILE A 129 3.41 -2.56 -12.28
N LEU A 130 2.76 -2.78 -11.14
CA LEU A 130 2.15 -4.07 -10.81
C LEU A 130 1.12 -4.48 -11.86
N SER A 131 0.28 -3.56 -12.32
CA SER A 131 -0.71 -3.82 -13.37
C SER A 131 -0.06 -4.20 -14.70
N ALA A 132 1.05 -3.54 -15.07
CA ALA A 132 1.82 -3.88 -16.26
C ALA A 132 2.46 -5.28 -16.15
N GLU A 133 3.02 -5.63 -14.99
CA GLU A 133 3.57 -6.96 -14.73
C GLU A 133 2.50 -8.05 -14.85
N LEU A 134 1.33 -7.85 -14.23
CA LEU A 134 0.21 -8.80 -14.30
C LEU A 134 -0.35 -8.91 -15.72
N THR A 135 -0.43 -7.81 -16.46
CA THR A 135 -0.84 -7.81 -17.86
C THR A 135 0.14 -8.61 -18.73
N ALA A 136 1.45 -8.46 -18.50
CA ALA A 136 2.45 -9.22 -19.23
C ALA A 136 2.38 -10.73 -18.95
N LEU A 137 2.11 -11.13 -17.70
CA LEU A 137 1.88 -12.53 -17.35
C LEU A 137 0.63 -13.09 -18.04
N TRP A 138 -0.48 -12.34 -17.98
CA TRP A 138 -1.72 -12.72 -18.65
C TRP A 138 -1.54 -12.87 -20.16
N LEU A 139 -0.86 -11.92 -20.82
CA LEU A 139 -0.54 -12.00 -22.25
C LEU A 139 0.35 -13.21 -22.58
N ALA A 140 1.18 -13.66 -21.63
CA ALA A 140 1.98 -14.87 -21.76
C ALA A 140 1.20 -16.16 -21.44
N GLY A 141 -0.10 -16.08 -21.17
CA GLY A 141 -0.93 -17.22 -20.76
C GLY A 141 -0.54 -17.80 -19.39
N ARG A 142 0.04 -16.97 -18.51
CA ARG A 142 0.48 -17.37 -17.17
C ARG A 142 -0.34 -16.65 -16.12
N ASP A 143 -0.77 -17.39 -15.11
CA ASP A 143 -1.36 -16.83 -13.91
C ASP A 143 -0.27 -16.45 -12.90
N ASP A 144 -0.48 -15.36 -12.16
CA ASP A 144 0.40 -15.05 -11.03
C ASP A 144 0.04 -16.00 -9.87
N GLN A 145 0.84 -17.04 -9.68
CA GLN A 145 0.63 -18.07 -8.63
C GLN A 145 0.63 -17.52 -7.20
N ARG A 146 1.04 -16.26 -7.04
CA ARG A 146 1.01 -15.49 -5.80
C ARG A 146 -0.39 -14.94 -5.46
N LEU A 147 -1.30 -14.92 -6.42
CA LEU A 147 -2.64 -14.35 -6.28
C LEU A 147 -3.56 -15.16 -5.38
N GLU A 148 -3.32 -16.46 -5.20
CA GLU A 148 -4.29 -17.28 -4.47
C GLU A 148 -4.50 -16.83 -3.03
N LYS A 149 -3.55 -16.11 -2.39
CA LYS A 149 -3.66 -15.59 -1.01
C LYS A 149 -4.22 -16.57 0.04
N THR A 150 -4.46 -17.84 -0.30
CA THR A 150 -5.02 -18.94 0.49
C THR A 150 -3.96 -20.03 0.67
N ALA A 151 -3.02 -20.12 -0.26
CA ALA A 151 -1.83 -20.91 -0.09
C ALA A 151 -0.88 -20.17 0.87
N ILE A 152 -0.93 -20.56 2.13
CA ILE A 152 0.27 -21.17 2.70
C ILE A 152 0.88 -21.99 1.57
N THR A 153 1.95 -21.52 0.95
CA THR A 153 2.50 -22.17 -0.24
C THR A 153 2.72 -23.64 0.14
N THR A 154 2.00 -24.56 -0.47
CA THR A 154 2.22 -25.99 -0.26
C THR A 154 3.31 -26.37 -1.23
N THR A 155 4.56 -26.13 -0.84
CA THR A 155 5.69 -26.59 -1.65
C THR A 155 5.78 -28.10 -1.46
N VAL A 156 5.53 -28.84 -2.55
CA VAL A 156 5.82 -30.27 -2.60
C VAL A 156 7.30 -30.43 -2.91
N THR A 157 8.15 -30.50 -1.89
CA THR A 157 9.56 -30.84 -2.06
C THR A 157 9.71 -32.34 -1.83
N ASN A 158 10.10 -33.09 -2.86
CA ASN A 158 10.27 -34.55 -2.81
C ASN A 158 9.00 -35.32 -2.39
N GLY A 159 7.82 -34.89 -2.84
CA GLY A 159 6.55 -35.54 -2.50
C GLY A 159 6.02 -35.22 -1.09
N ILE A 160 6.71 -34.37 -0.31
CA ILE A 160 6.25 -33.91 0.99
C ILE A 160 5.58 -32.56 0.83
N THR A 161 4.27 -32.53 1.04
CA THR A 161 3.49 -31.29 1.16
C THR A 161 3.97 -30.51 2.38
N ARG A 162 4.71 -29.42 2.17
CA ARG A 162 5.08 -28.48 3.24
C ARG A 162 4.23 -27.23 3.16
N THR A 163 3.43 -27.03 4.19
CA THR A 163 2.79 -25.77 4.57
C THR A 163 3.88 -24.73 4.84
N VAL A 164 4.29 -23.94 3.84
CA VAL A 164 5.15 -22.77 4.10
C VAL A 164 4.25 -21.63 4.53
N ALA A 165 4.48 -21.10 5.74
CA ALA A 165 3.76 -19.94 6.25
C ALA A 165 3.66 -18.88 5.15
N GLN A 166 2.50 -18.21 5.04
CA GLN A 166 2.37 -17.04 4.18
C GLN A 166 3.34 -15.98 4.69
N THR A 167 4.56 -16.04 4.15
CA THR A 167 5.53 -14.98 4.31
C THR A 167 5.08 -13.83 3.43
N THR A 168 5.36 -12.60 3.83
CA THR A 168 5.16 -11.40 3.01
C THR A 168 5.79 -11.48 1.62
N LEU A 169 6.67 -12.47 1.38
CA LEU A 169 7.24 -12.86 0.09
C LEU A 169 6.20 -13.35 -0.93
N GLY A 170 5.03 -13.83 -0.47
CA GLY A 170 3.95 -14.30 -1.35
C GLY A 170 3.19 -13.16 -2.03
N LEU A 171 3.09 -11.98 -1.41
CA LEU A 171 2.35 -10.85 -1.99
C LEU A 171 3.28 -10.03 -2.90
N ARG A 172 2.81 -9.71 -4.12
CA ARG A 172 3.46 -8.65 -4.90
C ARG A 172 3.12 -7.30 -4.27
N ARG A 173 4.13 -6.58 -3.79
CA ARG A 173 3.98 -5.23 -3.18
C ARG A 173 3.05 -5.23 -1.95
N PRO A 174 3.36 -6.00 -0.88
CA PRO A 174 2.49 -6.15 0.29
C PRO A 174 2.13 -4.82 0.96
N HIS A 175 3.03 -3.83 0.89
CA HIS A 175 2.83 -2.50 1.44
C HIS A 175 1.66 -1.75 0.78
N LEU A 176 1.30 -2.01 -0.48
CA LEU A 176 0.11 -1.40 -1.10
C LEU A 176 -1.18 -1.84 -0.41
N THR A 177 -1.28 -3.12 -0.04
CA THR A 177 -2.47 -3.58 0.70
C THR A 177 -2.46 -3.07 2.13
N ASN A 178 -1.29 -3.13 2.78
CA ASN A 178 -1.14 -2.64 4.15
C ASN A 178 -1.51 -1.15 4.28
N GLU A 179 -1.02 -0.30 3.38
CA GLU A 179 -1.35 1.13 3.37
C GLU A 179 -2.81 1.40 3.01
N GLY A 180 -3.45 0.55 2.21
CA GLY A 180 -4.89 0.58 1.98
C GLY A 180 -5.68 0.33 3.27
N CYS A 181 -5.29 -0.70 4.05
CA CYS A 181 -5.88 -0.96 5.37
C CYS A 181 -5.70 0.23 6.31
N VAL A 182 -4.48 0.77 6.40
CA VAL A 182 -4.15 1.91 7.25
C VAL A 182 -5.00 3.14 6.93
N THR A 183 -5.26 3.40 5.65
CA THR A 183 -6.06 4.56 5.21
C THR A 183 -7.49 4.53 5.76
N CYS A 184 -8.09 3.34 5.90
CA CYS A 184 -9.45 3.19 6.43
C CYS A 184 -9.50 2.93 7.94
N HIS A 185 -8.48 2.28 8.51
CA HIS A 185 -8.47 1.79 9.90
C HIS A 185 -7.51 2.55 10.82
N GLN A 186 -7.08 3.75 10.44
CA GLN A 186 -6.17 4.57 11.22
C GLN A 186 -6.64 4.77 12.68
N ALA A 187 -7.95 4.98 12.90
CA ALA A 187 -8.47 5.17 14.25
C ALA A 187 -8.22 3.95 15.15
N GLN A 188 -8.45 2.75 14.63
CA GLN A 188 -8.23 1.50 15.36
C GLN A 188 -6.73 1.23 15.59
N LEU A 189 -5.87 1.62 14.64
CA LEU A 189 -4.41 1.49 14.79
C LEU A 189 -3.82 2.40 15.87
N LEU A 190 -4.51 3.48 16.23
CA LEU A 190 -4.02 4.53 17.13
C LEU A 190 -4.73 4.53 18.49
N ILE A 191 -5.34 3.41 18.88
CA ILE A 191 -5.80 3.20 20.26
C ILE A 191 -4.57 2.85 21.11
N ALA A 192 -4.17 3.71 22.04
CA ALA A 192 -3.00 3.52 22.88
C ALA A 192 -3.17 2.34 23.86
N GLY A 193 -2.04 1.87 24.40
CA GLY A 193 -2.04 0.88 25.47
C GLY A 193 -1.93 -0.59 25.07
N ALA A 194 -1.92 -1.44 26.10
CA ALA A 194 -1.73 -2.88 25.95
C ALA A 194 -2.95 -3.59 25.34
N ALA A 195 -4.16 -3.06 25.53
CA ALA A 195 -5.38 -3.59 24.92
C ALA A 195 -5.31 -3.59 23.37
N ASN A 196 -4.48 -2.71 22.80
CA ASN A 196 -4.22 -2.62 21.36
C ASN A 196 -2.77 -2.95 21.01
N HIS A 197 -2.09 -3.73 21.85
CA HIS A 197 -0.66 -4.06 21.69
C HIS A 197 -0.35 -4.58 20.28
N MET A 198 -1.22 -5.43 19.72
CA MET A 198 -1.04 -6.00 18.40
C MET A 198 -0.96 -4.96 17.27
N HIS A 199 -1.63 -3.81 17.40
CA HIS A 199 -1.56 -2.75 16.39
C HIS A 199 -0.48 -1.71 16.72
N ASN A 200 -0.39 -1.32 17.99
CA ASN A 200 0.53 -0.27 18.47
C ASN A 200 2.01 -0.58 18.23
N THR A 201 2.34 -1.88 18.09
CA THR A 201 3.70 -2.36 17.85
C THR A 201 4.03 -2.54 16.37
N LEU A 202 3.06 -2.42 15.47
CA LEU A 202 3.31 -2.57 14.03
C LEU A 202 4.00 -1.33 13.45
N PRO A 203 4.90 -1.49 12.47
CA PRO A 203 5.52 -0.38 11.76
C PRO A 203 4.49 0.62 11.20
N ALA A 204 3.35 0.13 10.74
CA ALA A 204 2.29 0.94 10.16
C ALA A 204 1.68 1.94 11.16
N ALA A 205 1.35 1.51 12.38
CA ALA A 205 0.80 2.38 13.41
C ALA A 205 1.80 3.46 13.82
N TYR A 206 3.06 3.06 14.02
CA TYR A 206 4.15 3.99 14.33
C TYR A 206 4.33 5.07 13.25
N GLU A 207 4.35 4.68 11.97
CA GLU A 207 4.53 5.64 10.87
C GLU A 207 3.36 6.62 10.75
N VAL A 208 2.13 6.18 11.03
CA VAL A 208 0.96 7.08 11.06
C VAL A 208 1.04 8.05 12.23
N TRP A 209 1.36 7.56 13.43
CA TRP A 209 1.54 8.40 14.62
C TRP A 209 2.67 9.41 14.44
N LYS A 210 3.83 8.99 13.92
CA LYS A 210 5.00 9.84 13.65
C LYS A 210 4.69 10.97 12.67
N ARG A 211 3.72 10.80 11.78
CA ARG A 211 3.22 11.86 10.88
C ARG A 211 2.26 12.86 11.56
N GLY A 212 2.05 12.73 12.87
CA GLY A 212 1.26 13.65 13.68
C GLY A 212 -0.18 13.21 13.91
N ALA A 213 -0.55 11.97 13.59
CA ALA A 213 -1.87 11.46 13.91
C ALA A 213 -2.04 11.27 15.44
N PRO A 214 -3.18 11.66 16.01
CA PRO A 214 -3.38 11.59 17.46
C PRO A 214 -3.58 10.15 17.93
N LEU A 215 -2.97 9.80 19.06
CA LEU A 215 -3.34 8.60 19.82
C LEU A 215 -4.62 8.87 20.61
N THR A 216 -5.42 7.82 20.76
CA THR A 216 -6.65 7.84 21.58
C THR A 216 -6.50 6.81 22.69
N ALA A 217 -6.88 7.15 23.91
CA ALA A 217 -6.89 6.16 24.99
C ALA A 217 -8.07 5.19 24.81
N PRO A 218 -7.95 3.92 25.29
CA PRO A 218 -9.08 3.02 25.37
C PRO A 218 -10.24 3.65 26.16
N LYS A 219 -11.46 3.19 25.84
CA LYS A 219 -12.63 3.52 26.66
C LYS A 219 -12.37 3.00 28.08
N ASP A 220 -12.66 3.83 29.08
CA ASP A 220 -12.54 3.51 30.50
C ASP A 220 -11.09 3.44 31.05
N GLU A 221 -10.10 3.96 30.31
CA GLU A 221 -8.72 4.11 30.82
C GLU A 221 -8.67 5.09 32.01
N PRO A 222 -8.15 4.69 33.19
CA PRO A 222 -8.09 5.56 34.38
C PRO A 222 -7.23 6.81 34.21
N ASP A 223 -6.13 6.72 33.44
CA ASP A 223 -5.27 7.85 33.10
C ASP A 223 -5.00 7.92 31.59
N PRO A 224 -5.95 8.49 30.81
CA PRO A 224 -5.83 8.62 29.36
C PRO A 224 -4.59 9.41 28.93
N GLN A 225 -4.16 10.38 29.72
CA GLN A 225 -3.04 11.23 29.36
C GLN A 225 -1.70 10.51 29.55
N ALA A 226 -1.55 9.73 30.62
CA ALA A 226 -0.37 8.90 30.81
C ALA A 226 -0.19 7.91 29.65
N ILE A 227 -1.26 7.21 29.24
CA ILE A 227 -1.15 6.21 28.17
C ILE A 227 -0.84 6.82 26.81
N ILE A 228 -1.39 8.01 26.52
CA ILE A 228 -1.08 8.76 25.30
C ILE A 228 0.36 9.29 25.34
N ALA A 229 0.81 9.79 26.49
CA ALA A 229 2.16 10.35 26.67
C ALA A 229 3.27 9.28 26.51
N MET A 230 2.98 8.00 26.75
CA MET A 230 3.92 6.91 26.46
C MET A 230 4.24 6.77 24.97
N GLY A 231 3.33 7.19 24.08
CA GLY A 231 3.53 7.12 22.63
C GLY A 231 3.56 5.69 22.08
N LEU A 232 4.06 5.53 20.85
CA LEU A 232 4.28 4.22 20.22
C LEU A 232 5.77 3.91 20.08
N VAL A 233 6.11 2.63 20.21
CA VAL A 233 7.45 2.11 19.94
C VAL A 233 7.46 1.44 18.58
N ARG A 234 8.45 1.77 17.74
CA ARG A 234 8.65 1.07 16.46
C ARG A 234 9.40 -0.23 16.71
N TYR A 235 8.79 -1.34 16.30
CA TYR A 235 9.46 -2.62 16.20
C TYR A 235 9.77 -2.94 14.74
N GLU A 236 10.96 -3.47 14.47
CA GLU A 236 11.32 -3.94 13.14
C GLU A 236 10.78 -5.35 12.95
N THR A 237 9.67 -5.47 12.25
CA THR A 237 9.02 -6.74 11.90
C THR A 237 8.49 -6.70 10.46
N THR A 238 8.43 -7.86 9.83
CA THR A 238 7.79 -8.05 8.53
C THR A 238 6.29 -8.33 8.64
N VAL A 239 5.75 -8.47 9.85
CA VAL A 239 4.32 -8.66 10.10
C VAL A 239 3.55 -7.38 9.75
N GLN A 240 2.46 -7.56 9.01
CA GLN A 240 1.58 -6.53 8.48
C GLN A 240 0.11 -6.87 8.75
N CYS A 241 -0.81 -5.96 8.45
CA CYS A 241 -2.25 -6.17 8.69
C CYS A 241 -2.75 -7.49 8.08
N ALA A 242 -2.32 -7.82 6.85
CA ALA A 242 -2.76 -9.00 6.13
C ALA A 242 -2.21 -10.33 6.68
N ASN A 243 -1.19 -10.30 7.56
CA ASN A 243 -0.69 -11.51 8.22
C ASN A 243 -1.66 -12.03 9.27
N CYS A 244 -2.43 -11.14 9.91
CA CYS A 244 -3.48 -11.50 10.87
C CYS A 244 -4.88 -11.50 10.23
N HIS A 245 -5.13 -10.60 9.28
CA HIS A 245 -6.42 -10.39 8.62
C HIS A 245 -6.39 -10.82 7.14
N GLN A 246 -6.58 -12.11 6.88
CA GLN A 246 -6.52 -12.64 5.51
C GLN A 246 -7.80 -12.35 4.72
N ALA A 247 -7.75 -11.35 3.84
CA ALA A 247 -8.90 -10.82 3.12
C ALA A 247 -9.69 -11.84 2.27
N HIS A 248 -9.00 -12.75 1.58
CA HIS A 248 -9.60 -13.67 0.60
C HIS A 248 -9.66 -15.12 1.06
N ARG A 249 -9.40 -15.38 2.34
CA ARG A 249 -9.51 -16.72 2.93
C ARG A 249 -10.95 -16.92 3.39
N SER A 250 -11.58 -17.96 2.84
CA SER A 250 -12.87 -18.40 3.36
C SER A 250 -12.71 -18.79 4.82
N SER A 251 -13.56 -18.26 5.70
CA SER A 251 -13.50 -18.54 7.12
C SER A 251 -14.90 -18.43 7.74
N ASP A 252 -15.24 -19.44 8.52
CA ASP A 252 -16.49 -19.50 9.28
C ASP A 252 -16.34 -18.79 10.64
N ALA A 253 -15.17 -18.19 10.91
CA ALA A 253 -14.88 -17.55 12.18
C ALA A 253 -15.70 -16.28 12.35
N ALA A 254 -16.24 -16.06 13.55
CA ALA A 254 -17.10 -14.95 13.91
C ALA A 254 -16.52 -13.54 13.64
N ARG A 255 -15.22 -13.43 13.34
CA ARG A 255 -14.52 -12.17 13.05
C ARG A 255 -13.63 -12.23 11.80
N PHE A 256 -13.78 -13.25 10.96
CA PHE A 256 -12.84 -13.54 9.86
C PHE A 256 -11.39 -13.67 10.34
N LEU A 257 -11.23 -14.15 11.58
CA LEU A 257 -9.95 -14.36 12.25
C LEU A 257 -9.79 -15.85 12.55
N ASP A 258 -8.82 -16.47 11.90
CA ASP A 258 -8.36 -17.81 12.26
C ASP A 258 -7.25 -17.67 13.30
N LEU A 259 -7.62 -17.73 14.58
CA LEU A 259 -6.69 -17.47 15.68
C LEU A 259 -5.52 -18.46 15.70
N GLN A 260 -5.76 -19.73 15.39
CA GLN A 260 -4.74 -20.78 15.44
C GLN A 260 -3.93 -20.86 14.15
N GLY A 261 -4.59 -20.78 12.99
CA GLY A 261 -3.98 -20.97 11.69
C GLY A 261 -3.39 -19.71 11.07
N VAL A 262 -3.76 -18.52 11.56
CA VAL A 262 -3.34 -17.22 10.97
C VAL A 262 -2.73 -16.31 12.03
N VAL A 263 -3.47 -16.00 13.10
CA VAL A 263 -3.03 -14.99 14.09
C VAL A 263 -1.85 -15.50 14.92
N LYS A 264 -1.93 -16.69 15.51
CA LYS A 264 -0.85 -17.27 16.32
C LYS A 264 0.49 -17.30 15.56
N PRO A 265 0.58 -17.84 14.33
CA PRO A 265 1.82 -17.80 13.55
C PRO A 265 2.37 -16.39 13.33
N ALA A 266 1.50 -15.40 13.10
CA ALA A 266 1.92 -14.00 12.94
C ALA A 266 2.47 -13.41 14.25
N CYS A 267 1.84 -13.71 15.40
CA CYS A 267 2.35 -13.31 16.71
C CYS A 267 3.75 -13.89 16.97
N GLU A 268 3.91 -15.20 16.80
CA GLU A 268 5.19 -15.86 16.99
C GLU A 268 6.25 -15.34 16.02
N GLN A 269 5.88 -15.01 14.78
CA GLN A 269 6.79 -14.38 13.83
C GLN A 269 7.25 -13.01 14.33
N CYS A 270 6.33 -12.15 14.76
CA CYS A 270 6.68 -10.83 15.31
C CYS A 270 7.62 -10.96 16.51
N HIS A 271 7.30 -11.83 17.47
CA HIS A 271 8.14 -12.02 18.66
C HIS A 271 9.53 -12.56 18.33
N ARG A 272 9.64 -13.48 17.35
CA ARG A 272 10.94 -13.97 16.87
C ARG A 272 11.77 -12.89 16.18
N GLU A 273 11.15 -12.06 15.33
CA GLU A 273 11.85 -11.01 14.59
C GLU A 273 12.32 -9.87 15.50
N THR A 274 11.52 -9.52 16.50
CA THR A 274 11.78 -8.40 17.40
C THR A 274 12.62 -8.78 18.63
N GLY A 275 12.66 -10.08 18.97
CA GLY A 275 13.26 -10.55 20.22
C GLY A 275 12.47 -10.11 21.47
N GLN A 276 11.19 -9.79 21.32
CA GLN A 276 10.31 -9.30 22.38
C GLN A 276 9.10 -10.21 22.53
N GLY A 277 8.69 -10.48 23.77
CA GLY A 277 7.58 -11.40 24.07
C GLY A 277 7.97 -12.89 23.96
N PRO A 278 7.02 -13.80 24.21
CA PRO A 278 7.28 -15.23 24.18
C PRO A 278 7.41 -15.74 22.75
N ALA A 279 8.41 -16.60 22.50
CA ALA A 279 8.63 -17.19 21.17
C ALA A 279 7.51 -18.14 20.73
N GLU A 280 6.81 -18.74 21.70
CA GLU A 280 5.60 -19.54 21.53
C GLU A 280 4.44 -18.79 22.17
N VAL A 281 3.37 -18.54 21.41
CA VAL A 281 2.23 -17.74 21.86
C VAL A 281 1.04 -18.67 22.09
N GLU A 282 0.47 -18.62 23.28
CA GLU A 282 -0.83 -19.23 23.55
C GLU A 282 -1.94 -18.26 23.17
N VAL A 283 -2.83 -18.67 22.26
CA VAL A 283 -3.99 -17.88 21.85
C VAL A 283 -5.23 -18.63 22.30
N THR A 284 -5.93 -18.09 23.30
CA THR A 284 -7.19 -18.65 23.79
C THR A 284 -8.36 -17.96 23.11
N ILE A 285 -9.38 -18.75 22.74
CA ILE A 285 -10.68 -18.20 22.33
C ILE A 285 -11.43 -17.94 23.62
N ALA A 286 -11.74 -16.69 23.92
CA ALA A 286 -12.71 -16.39 24.97
C ALA A 286 -14.06 -16.96 24.52
N GLU A 287 -14.63 -17.88 25.29
CA GLU A 287 -16.02 -18.31 25.11
C GLU A 287 -16.90 -17.10 25.46
N GLU A 288 -17.45 -16.45 24.43
CA GLU A 288 -18.42 -15.34 24.57
C GLU A 288 -19.82 -15.87 24.87
#